data_AF-A0A0N5B1E6-F1
#
_entry.id   AF-A0A0N5B1E6-F1
#
_cell.length_a   1.000
_cell.length_b   1.000
_cell.length_c   1.000
_cell.angle_alpha   90.00
_cell.angle_beta   90.00
_cell.angle_gamma   90.00
#
_symmetry.space_group_name_H-M   'P 1'
#
loop_
_entity.id
_entity.type
_entity.pdbx_description
1 polymer ?
#
loop_
_entity_poly.entity_id
_entity_poly.type
_entity_poly.pdbx_seq_one_letter_code
_entity_poly.pdbx_strand_id
1 'polypeptide(L)'
;MPRKSALVKREALYAFFLEYVRNGGNGSAAYKKIHPDVSTNTAKARACQIIKNNPEMLDKVRQDLEFANKNKIMDIQARKEWLTDVILQRKDDVVCGIKDRLSALRELNKMDGVTGSDEAKVKVTITPEEQKETYRELLDNQFNVIDGEFDEKEDEAS
;
A
#
# COMPACT_ATOMS: atom_id res chain seq x y z
N MET A 1 -6.74 24.25 42.45
CA MET A 1 -6.01 23.87 41.22
C MET A 1 -6.94 23.85 39.98
N PRO A 2 -7.37 25.01 39.45
CA PRO A 2 -8.32 25.07 38.32
C PRO A 2 -7.68 24.82 36.94
N ARG A 3 -6.36 25.04 36.79
CA ARG A 3 -5.67 24.91 35.50
C ARG A 3 -5.55 23.45 35.03
N LYS A 4 -5.32 22.51 35.95
CA LYS A 4 -5.18 21.08 35.61
C LYS A 4 -6.49 20.48 35.09
N SER A 5 -7.64 20.79 35.71
CA SER A 5 -8.94 20.26 35.27
C SER A 5 -9.41 20.83 33.93
N ALA A 6 -9.06 22.08 33.62
CA ALA A 6 -9.34 22.69 32.32
C ALA A 6 -8.53 22.05 31.17
N LEU A 7 -7.26 21.71 31.42
CA LEU A 7 -6.41 21.02 30.45
C LEU A 7 -6.96 19.62 30.11
N VAL A 8 -7.31 18.84 31.14
CA VAL A 8 -7.90 17.49 30.96
C VAL A 8 -9.20 17.55 30.16
N LYS A 9 -10.05 18.56 30.40
CA LYS A 9 -11.28 18.76 29.62
C LYS A 9 -10.99 19.07 28.15
N ARG A 10 -9.97 19.89 27.87
CA ARG A 10 -9.57 20.25 26.51
C ARG A 10 -9.00 19.05 25.75
N GLU A 11 -8.19 18.23 26.41
CA GLU A 11 -7.62 17.01 25.82
C GLU A 11 -8.71 15.97 25.52
N ALA A 12 -9.66 15.77 26.43
CA ALA A 12 -10.79 14.88 26.20
C ALA A 12 -11.68 15.35 25.03
N LEU A 13 -11.91 16.66 24.91
CA LEU A 13 -12.61 17.25 23.76
C LEU A 13 -11.84 17.04 22.45
N TYR A 14 -10.52 17.25 22.46
CA TYR A 14 -9.69 17.02 21.29
C TYR A 14 -9.71 15.54 20.86
N ALA A 15 -9.59 14.62 21.81
CA ALA A 15 -9.69 13.18 21.56
C ALA A 15 -11.05 12.80 20.95
N PHE A 16 -12.14 13.43 21.40
CA PHE A 16 -13.48 13.22 20.83
C PHE A 16 -13.54 13.63 19.37
N PHE A 17 -13.06 14.82 19.02
CA PHE A 17 -13.10 15.30 17.64
C PHE A 17 -12.17 14.50 16.72
N LEU A 18 -11.05 14.00 17.24
CA LEU A 18 -10.14 13.14 16.50
C LEU A 18 -10.81 11.79 16.15
N GLU A 19 -11.49 11.17 17.10
CA GLU A 19 -12.28 9.96 16.85
C GLU A 19 -13.53 10.24 15.98
N TYR A 20 -14.13 11.42 16.10
CA TYR A 20 -15.26 11.84 15.27
C TYR A 20 -14.88 11.89 13.79
N VAL A 21 -13.72 12.49 13.46
CA VAL A 21 -13.22 12.54 12.09
C VAL A 21 -12.82 11.15 11.58
N ARG A 22 -12.13 10.35 12.40
CA ARG A 22 -11.73 8.97 12.03
C ARG A 22 -12.92 8.06 11.71
N ASN A 23 -14.02 8.20 12.43
CA ASN A 23 -15.24 7.42 12.22
C ASN A 23 -16.20 8.04 11.19
N GLY A 24 -15.71 8.89 10.28
CA GLY A 24 -16.50 9.47 9.19
C GLY A 24 -17.64 10.39 9.66
N GLY A 25 -17.50 11.03 10.83
CA GLY A 25 -18.52 11.93 11.38
C GLY A 25 -19.58 11.25 12.23
N ASN A 26 -19.35 10.02 12.72
CA ASN A 26 -20.25 9.38 13.67
C ASN A 26 -19.97 9.81 15.12
N GLY A 27 -20.71 10.82 15.59
CA GLY A 27 -20.58 11.36 16.96
C GLY A 27 -20.86 10.35 18.06
N SER A 28 -21.82 9.45 17.87
CA SER A 28 -22.18 8.46 18.89
C SER A 28 -21.09 7.41 19.08
N ALA A 29 -20.47 6.94 17.99
CA ALA A 29 -19.36 6.01 18.04
C ALA A 29 -18.12 6.66 18.69
N ALA A 30 -17.80 7.90 18.28
CA ALA A 30 -16.68 8.65 18.84
C ALA A 30 -16.82 8.89 20.34
N TYR A 31 -18.03 9.25 20.81
CA TYR A 31 -18.28 9.44 22.24
C TYR A 31 -18.14 8.15 23.04
N LYS A 32 -18.67 7.03 22.53
CA LYS A 32 -18.54 5.71 23.20
C LYS A 32 -17.12 5.19 23.23
N LYS A 33 -16.26 5.61 22.30
CA LYS A 33 -14.84 5.26 22.32
C LYS A 33 -14.11 5.85 23.52
N ILE A 34 -14.53 7.04 23.96
CA ILE A 34 -13.95 7.75 25.11
C ILE A 34 -14.69 7.39 26.41
N HIS A 35 -15.99 7.13 26.31
CA HIS A 35 -16.85 6.73 27.42
C HIS A 35 -17.58 5.43 27.07
N PRO A 36 -16.95 4.26 27.25
CA PRO A 36 -17.54 2.97 26.87
C PRO A 36 -18.83 2.64 27.62
N ASP A 37 -18.92 3.11 28.87
CA ASP A 37 -19.99 2.74 29.81
C ASP A 37 -21.33 3.47 29.55
N VAL A 38 -21.36 4.49 28.67
CA VAL A 38 -22.60 5.22 28.41
C VAL A 38 -23.51 4.52 27.41
N SER A 39 -24.82 4.61 27.67
CA SER A 39 -25.84 4.17 26.74
C SER A 39 -25.75 4.91 25.40
N THR A 40 -26.16 4.24 24.32
CA THR A 40 -26.11 4.82 22.97
C THR A 40 -26.95 6.09 22.83
N ASN A 41 -28.09 6.18 23.53
CA ASN A 41 -28.95 7.37 23.50
C ASN A 41 -28.27 8.57 24.18
N THR A 42 -27.63 8.33 25.33
CA THR A 42 -26.84 9.34 26.03
C THR A 42 -25.65 9.79 25.18
N ALA A 43 -24.94 8.85 24.54
CA ALA A 43 -23.82 9.14 23.66
C ALA A 43 -24.24 10.03 22.48
N LYS A 44 -25.38 9.75 21.84
CA LYS A 44 -25.92 10.58 20.75
C LYS A 44 -26.19 12.02 21.20
N ALA A 45 -26.91 12.18 22.31
CA ALA A 45 -27.26 13.51 22.83
C ALA A 45 -26.02 14.31 23.22
N ARG A 46 -25.07 13.68 23.91
CA ARG A 46 -23.82 14.32 24.36
C ARG A 46 -22.90 14.66 23.18
N ALA A 47 -22.75 13.76 22.22
CA ALA A 47 -21.96 14.03 21.02
C ALA A 47 -22.52 15.22 20.22
N CYS A 48 -23.84 15.27 20.02
CA CYS A 48 -24.50 16.38 19.34
C CYS A 48 -24.23 17.71 20.05
N GLN A 49 -24.33 17.73 21.38
CA GLN A 49 -24.04 18.92 22.19
C GLN A 49 -22.57 19.36 22.08
N ILE A 50 -21.63 18.41 22.13
CA ILE A 50 -20.19 18.71 22.03
C ILE A 50 -19.85 19.32 20.66
N ILE A 51 -20.40 18.75 19.58
CA ILE A 51 -20.19 19.23 18.21
C ILE A 51 -20.75 20.65 18.06
N LYS A 52 -21.98 20.91 18.52
CA LYS A 52 -22.61 22.23 18.45
C LYS A 52 -21.85 23.30 19.23
N ASN A 53 -21.33 22.95 20.41
CA ASN A 53 -20.72 23.93 21.31
C ASN A 53 -19.25 24.22 20.99
N ASN A 54 -18.60 23.41 20.16
CA ASN A 54 -17.16 23.52 19.90
C ASN A 54 -16.83 23.40 18.39
N PRO A 55 -17.43 24.22 17.51
CA PRO A 55 -17.16 24.15 16.07
C PRO A 55 -15.69 24.41 15.74
N GLU A 56 -15.05 25.36 16.45
CA GLU A 56 -13.64 25.71 16.26
C GLU A 56 -12.68 24.54 16.52
N MET A 57 -13.04 23.62 17.42
CA MET A 57 -12.20 22.45 17.72
C MET A 57 -12.20 21.44 16.58
N LEU A 58 -13.32 21.32 15.85
CA LEU A 58 -13.41 20.45 14.68
C LEU A 58 -12.49 20.95 13.56
N ASP A 59 -12.51 22.26 13.30
CA ASP A 59 -11.66 22.88 12.27
C ASP A 59 -10.18 22.75 12.64
N LYS A 60 -9.85 22.95 13.92
CA LYS A 60 -8.49 22.73 14.40
C LYS A 60 -8.03 21.28 14.17
N VAL A 61 -8.83 20.29 14.56
CA VAL A 61 -8.48 18.86 14.36
C VAL A 61 -8.29 18.54 12.88
N ARG A 62 -9.12 19.11 11.99
CA ARG A 62 -8.95 18.94 10.54
C ARG A 62 -7.64 19.54 10.05
N GLN A 63 -7.30 20.75 10.47
CA GLN A 63 -6.02 21.39 10.13
C GLN A 63 -4.83 20.58 10.66
N ASP A 64 -4.90 20.09 11.90
CA ASP A 64 -3.84 19.28 12.51
C ASP A 64 -3.66 17.95 11.75
N LEU A 65 -4.77 17.32 11.32
CA LEU A 65 -4.72 16.11 10.48
C LEU A 65 -4.18 16.39 9.08
N GLU A 66 -4.57 17.50 8.45
CA GLU A 66 -4.03 17.92 7.16
C GLU A 66 -2.54 18.23 7.27
N PHE A 67 -2.09 18.91 8.32
CA PHE A 67 -0.67 19.18 8.56
C PHE A 67 0.11 17.88 8.79
N ALA A 68 -0.43 16.97 9.62
CA ALA A 68 0.15 15.66 9.83
C ALA A 68 0.21 14.85 8.52
N ASN A 69 -0.81 14.94 7.66
CA ASN A 69 -0.83 14.26 6.37
C ASN A 69 0.10 14.92 5.33
N LYS A 70 0.24 16.25 5.34
CA LYS A 70 1.21 16.97 4.51
C LYS A 70 2.65 16.56 4.85
N ASN A 71 2.94 16.35 6.13
CA ASN A 71 4.24 15.84 6.58
C ASN A 71 4.39 14.31 6.40
N LYS A 72 3.31 13.61 6.04
CA LYS A 72 3.34 12.20 5.58
C LYS A 72 3.45 12.09 4.06
N ILE A 73 3.54 13.20 3.32
CA ILE A 73 3.91 13.16 1.91
C ILE A 73 5.33 12.61 1.88
N MET A 74 5.41 11.31 1.61
CA MET A 74 6.65 10.60 1.40
C MET A 74 7.44 11.37 0.34
N ASP A 75 8.70 11.69 0.68
CA ASP A 75 9.60 12.37 -0.25
C ASP A 75 9.62 11.61 -1.59
N ILE A 76 9.82 12.33 -2.69
CA ILE A 76 9.82 11.77 -4.04
C ILE A 76 10.79 10.59 -4.10
N GLN A 77 11.95 10.70 -3.45
CA GLN A 77 12.94 9.64 -3.39
C GLN A 77 12.43 8.41 -2.61
N ALA A 78 11.89 8.63 -1.41
CA ALA A 78 11.32 7.56 -0.59
C ALA A 78 10.13 6.87 -1.29
N ARG A 79 9.37 7.61 -2.11
CA ARG A 79 8.27 7.07 -2.90
C ARG A 79 8.78 6.18 -4.04
N LYS A 80 9.88 6.57 -4.70
CA LYS A 80 10.52 5.73 -5.73
C LYS A 80 11.02 4.42 -5.12
N GLU A 81 11.74 4.50 -4.00
CA GLU A 81 12.24 3.33 -3.28
C GLU A 81 11.10 2.39 -2.85
N TRP A 82 10.00 2.94 -2.32
CA TRP A 82 8.84 2.14 -1.96
C TRP A 82 8.20 1.44 -3.16
N LEU A 83 8.02 2.13 -4.29
CA LEU A 83 7.49 1.52 -5.50
C LEU A 83 8.42 0.44 -6.07
N THR A 84 9.74 0.67 -6.02
CA THR A 84 10.74 -0.33 -6.40
C THR A 84 10.67 -1.57 -5.51
N ASP A 85 10.51 -1.40 -4.20
CA ASP A 85 10.36 -2.50 -3.25
C ASP A 85 9.09 -3.33 -3.51
N VAL A 86 7.99 -2.67 -3.89
CA VAL A 86 6.74 -3.34 -4.29
C VAL A 86 6.94 -4.17 -5.55
N ILE A 87 7.65 -3.63 -6.56
CA ILE A 87 7.91 -4.34 -7.83
C ILE A 87 8.79 -5.57 -7.59
N LEU A 88 9.83 -5.42 -6.79
CA LEU A 88 10.82 -6.46 -6.51
C LEU A 88 10.40 -7.40 -5.38
N GLN A 89 9.23 -7.16 -4.75
CA GLN A 89 8.76 -7.89 -3.57
C GLN A 89 9.79 -8.02 -2.45
N ARG A 90 10.54 -6.94 -2.19
CA ARG A 90 11.57 -6.94 -1.13
C ARG A 90 10.97 -6.85 0.27
N LYS A 91 9.66 -6.71 0.36
CA LYS A 91 8.90 -6.51 1.58
C LYS A 91 7.94 -7.67 1.77
N ASP A 92 8.28 -8.54 2.72
CA ASP A 92 7.51 -9.75 3.04
C ASP A 92 6.09 -9.44 3.54
N ASP A 93 5.87 -8.23 4.05
CA ASP A 93 4.58 -7.71 4.50
C ASP A 93 3.68 -7.20 3.36
N VAL A 94 4.22 -7.02 2.14
CA VAL A 94 3.49 -6.51 0.99
C VAL A 94 3.24 -7.64 -0.02
N VAL A 95 2.13 -8.35 0.18
CA VAL A 95 1.65 -9.35 -0.79
C VAL A 95 0.89 -8.63 -1.91
N CYS A 96 1.59 -8.35 -3.00
CA CYS A 96 1.02 -7.67 -4.16
C CYS A 96 1.05 -8.55 -5.42
N GLY A 97 -0.06 -8.58 -6.15
CA GLY A 97 -0.20 -9.36 -7.38
C GLY A 97 0.57 -8.73 -8.54
N ILE A 98 0.68 -9.47 -9.66
CA ILE A 98 1.35 -8.98 -10.88
C ILE A 98 0.74 -7.66 -11.38
N LYS A 99 -0.58 -7.49 -11.24
CA LYS A 99 -1.29 -6.25 -11.62
C LYS A 99 -0.85 -5.04 -10.82
N ASP A 100 -0.61 -5.22 -9.52
CA ASP A 100 -0.20 -4.14 -8.62
C ASP A 100 1.25 -3.73 -8.91
N ARG A 101 2.12 -4.71 -9.20
CA ARG A 101 3.50 -4.46 -9.61
C ARG A 101 3.58 -3.72 -10.94
N LEU A 102 2.75 -4.10 -11.91
CA LEU A 102 2.66 -3.40 -13.19
C LEU A 102 2.17 -1.95 -13.01
N SER A 103 1.25 -1.73 -12.08
CA SER A 103 0.75 -0.40 -11.74
C SER A 103 1.83 0.45 -11.06
N ALA A 104 2.64 -0.16 -10.18
CA ALA A 104 3.79 0.50 -9.55
C ALA A 104 4.87 0.89 -10.58
N LEU A 105 5.17 0.02 -11.56
CA LEU A 105 6.08 0.33 -12.68
C LEU A 105 5.58 1.50 -13.52
N ARG A 106 4.27 1.55 -13.82
CA ARG A 106 3.66 2.67 -14.56
C ARG A 106 3.78 3.98 -13.80
N GLU A 107 3.59 3.94 -12.48
CA GLU A 107 3.71 5.12 -11.64
C GLU A 107 5.18 5.59 -11.55
N LEU A 108 6.16 4.68 -11.47
CA LEU A 108 7.58 5.04 -11.57
C LEU A 108 7.92 5.70 -12.90
N ASN A 109 7.50 5.10 -14.01
CA ASN A 109 7.74 5.66 -15.35
C ASN A 109 7.12 7.06 -15.49
N LYS A 110 5.93 7.26 -14.91
CA LYS A 110 5.28 8.57 -14.85
C LYS A 110 6.08 9.57 -13.99
N MET A 111 6.63 9.13 -12.86
CA MET A 111 7.49 9.96 -11.99
C MET A 111 8.81 10.35 -12.66
N ASP A 112 9.34 9.50 -13.55
CA ASP A 112 10.56 9.76 -14.32
C ASP A 112 10.30 10.57 -15.61
N GLY A 113 9.05 11.01 -15.84
CA GLY A 113 8.69 11.77 -17.03
C GLY A 113 8.67 10.94 -18.32
N VAL A 114 8.71 9.61 -18.20
CA VAL A 114 8.51 8.66 -19.30
C VAL A 114 7.01 8.54 -19.56
N THR A 115 6.40 9.66 -19.95
CA THR A 115 5.03 9.70 -20.45
C THR A 115 5.07 9.98 -21.94
N GLY A 116 5.24 8.91 -22.71
CA GLY A 116 5.05 8.93 -24.16
C GLY A 116 3.93 7.97 -24.52
N SER A 117 2.80 8.55 -24.91
CA SER A 117 1.73 8.03 -25.79
C SER A 117 1.24 6.59 -25.64
N ASP A 118 -0.07 6.44 -25.46
CA ASP A 118 -0.95 5.37 -25.93
C ASP A 118 -0.31 4.00 -26.22
N GLU A 119 -0.76 2.99 -25.46
CA GLU A 119 -0.63 1.58 -25.85
C GLU A 119 0.73 1.19 -26.44
N ALA A 120 1.82 1.36 -25.69
CA ALA A 120 3.00 0.53 -25.93
C ALA A 120 2.64 -0.92 -25.58
N LYS A 121 1.89 -1.58 -26.48
CA LYS A 121 1.87 -3.04 -26.58
C LYS A 121 3.32 -3.41 -26.77
N VAL A 122 3.93 -3.92 -25.71
CA VAL A 122 5.23 -4.60 -25.78
C VAL A 122 4.99 -5.82 -26.66
N LYS A 123 5.10 -5.63 -27.99
CA LYS A 123 5.23 -6.73 -28.93
C LYS A 123 6.63 -7.27 -28.69
N VAL A 124 6.71 -8.34 -27.92
CA VAL A 124 7.89 -9.18 -27.89
C VAL A 124 7.92 -9.90 -29.23
N THR A 125 8.44 -9.23 -30.27
CA THR A 125 8.83 -9.89 -31.51
C THR A 125 10.15 -10.58 -31.22
N ILE A 126 10.07 -11.76 -30.61
CA ILE A 126 11.19 -12.70 -30.60
C ILE A 126 11.37 -13.16 -32.04
N THR A 127 12.55 -12.94 -32.60
CA THR A 127 12.87 -13.47 -33.93
C THR A 127 12.89 -15.00 -33.87
N PRO A 128 12.60 -15.74 -34.97
CA PRO A 128 12.65 -17.20 -34.96
C PRO A 128 14.00 -17.78 -34.51
N GLU A 129 15.07 -17.00 -34.59
CA GLU A 129 16.42 -17.36 -34.16
C GLU A 129 16.55 -17.31 -32.63
N GLU A 130 16.10 -16.21 -32.00
CA GLU A 130 16.07 -16.07 -30.54
C GLU A 130 15.10 -17.07 -29.86
N GLN A 131 14.01 -17.46 -30.54
CA GLN A 131 13.16 -18.57 -30.07
C GLN A 131 13.90 -19.91 -30.08
N LYS A 132 14.70 -20.19 -31.11
CA LYS A 132 15.46 -21.45 -31.17
C LYS A 132 16.55 -21.52 -30.11
N GLU A 133 17.16 -20.39 -29.78
CA GLU A 133 18.20 -20.31 -28.77
C GLU A 133 17.64 -20.50 -27.36
N THR A 134 16.54 -19.83 -27.03
CA THR A 134 15.83 -20.04 -25.76
C THR A 134 15.28 -21.47 -25.61
N TYR A 135 14.80 -22.10 -26.70
CA TYR A 135 14.43 -23.52 -26.67
C TYR A 135 15.63 -24.45 -26.49
N ARG A 136 16.80 -24.13 -27.07
CA ARG A 136 18.04 -24.90 -26.84
C ARG A 136 18.48 -24.82 -25.39
N GLU A 137 18.49 -23.65 -24.79
CA GLU A 137 18.86 -23.49 -23.37
C GLU A 137 17.88 -24.21 -22.43
N LEU A 138 16.59 -24.25 -22.77
CA LEU A 138 15.60 -25.03 -22.02
C LEU A 138 15.83 -26.53 -22.16
N LEU A 139 16.15 -27.02 -23.36
CA LEU A 139 16.48 -28.43 -23.60
C LEU A 139 17.77 -28.83 -22.89
N ASP A 140 18.84 -28.04 -22.99
CA ASP A 140 20.09 -28.32 -22.28
C ASP A 140 19.88 -28.35 -20.77
N ASN A 141 19.07 -27.45 -20.21
CA ASN A 141 18.74 -27.48 -18.79
C ASN A 141 17.80 -28.64 -18.39
N GLN A 142 16.95 -29.13 -19.29
CA GLN A 142 16.06 -30.27 -19.02
C GLN A 142 16.76 -31.62 -19.17
N PHE A 143 17.84 -31.70 -19.96
CA PHE A 143 18.55 -32.93 -20.29
C PHE A 143 19.97 -33.05 -19.72
N ASN A 144 20.56 -32.01 -19.10
CA ASN A 144 21.87 -32.10 -18.42
C ASN A 144 21.86 -32.76 -17.03
N VAL A 145 20.88 -33.61 -16.72
CA VAL A 145 20.96 -34.53 -15.59
C VAL A 145 20.55 -35.91 -16.08
N ILE A 146 21.45 -36.58 -16.81
CA ILE A 146 21.74 -38.02 -16.73
C ILE A 146 23.08 -38.20 -17.46
N ASP A 147 24.16 -38.28 -16.67
CA ASP A 147 25.32 -39.09 -17.06
C ASP A 147 24.79 -40.54 -17.17
N GLY A 148 24.46 -40.93 -18.38
CA GLY A 148 24.13 -42.31 -18.73
C GLY A 148 25.10 -42.73 -19.81
N GLU A 149 26.15 -43.44 -19.41
CA GLU A 149 27.04 -44.17 -20.32
C GLU A 149 26.19 -44.88 -21.38
N PHE A 150 26.26 -44.39 -22.62
CA PHE A 150 25.76 -45.15 -23.75
C PHE A 150 26.87 -46.14 -24.11
N ASP A 151 26.76 -47.33 -23.54
CA ASP A 151 27.58 -48.49 -23.88
C ASP A 151 27.27 -48.85 -25.34
N GLU A 152 28.16 -48.48 -26.25
CA GLU A 152 28.15 -48.94 -27.64
C GLU A 152 28.35 -50.46 -27.63
N LYS A 153 27.25 -51.22 -27.68
CA LYS A 153 27.32 -52.57 -28.22
C LYS A 153 27.39 -52.46 -29.74
N GLU A 154 28.61 -52.49 -30.24
CA GLU A 154 28.91 -53.04 -31.55
C GLU A 154 28.28 -54.44 -31.63
N ASP A 155 27.29 -54.61 -32.51
CA ASP A 155 27.06 -55.89 -33.17
C ASP A 155 27.13 -55.61 -34.68
N GLU A 156 28.37 -55.59 -35.17
CA GLU A 156 28.66 -55.75 -36.59
C GLU A 156 28.32 -57.19 -37.03
N ALA A 157 27.64 -57.26 -38.18
CA ALA A 157 27.76 -58.27 -39.23
C ALA A 157 27.39 -59.74 -38.91
N SER A 158 26.41 -60.28 -39.64
CA SER A 158 26.71 -60.91 -40.95
C SER A 158 25.45 -61.27 -41.74
#